data_AF-A0A9D1C692-F1
#
_entry.id   AF-A0A9D1C692-F1
#
_cell.length_a   1.000
_cell.length_b   1.000
_cell.length_c   1.000
_cell.angle_alpha   90.00
_cell.angle_beta   90.00
_cell.angle_gamma   90.00
#
_symmetry.space_group_name_H-M   'P 1'
#
loop_
_entity.id
_entity.type
_entity.pdbx_description
1 polymer ?
#
loop_
_entity_poly.entity_id
_entity_poly.type
_entity_poly.pdbx_seq_one_letter_code
_entity_poly.pdbx_strand_id
1 'polypeptide(L)'
;MAKNADNQKQGLGQLNGALSLAILIASIALFYLDFWQLTTLFKVLILLAGVVVAAFVFTQSSQGERFIHFAKETRIELRKVVWPTREETLKTTGMIMVAVVIVAIFLWIVDAFFTWGVSSVSSLNIF
;
A
#
# COMPACT_ATOMS: atom_id res chain seq x y z
N MET A 1 37.12 -24.68 -4.12
CA MET A 1 37.46 -23.40 -3.45
C MET A 1 36.42 -22.30 -3.72
N ALA A 2 35.88 -22.15 -4.94
CA ALA A 2 34.87 -21.12 -5.26
C ALA A 2 33.53 -21.22 -4.49
N LYS A 3 33.01 -22.44 -4.24
CA LYS A 3 31.73 -22.65 -3.53
C LYS A 3 31.68 -22.08 -2.10
N ASN A 4 32.84 -21.94 -1.45
CA ASN A 4 32.91 -21.36 -0.10
C ASN A 4 32.87 -19.82 -0.12
N ALA A 5 33.37 -19.18 -1.18
CA ALA A 5 33.38 -17.73 -1.30
C ALA A 5 31.97 -17.14 -1.51
N ASP A 6 31.12 -17.83 -2.28
CA ASP A 6 29.73 -17.39 -2.53
C ASP A 6 28.83 -17.61 -1.31
N ASN A 7 28.97 -18.74 -0.61
CA ASN A 7 28.25 -18.99 0.65
C ASN A 7 28.67 -18.00 1.75
N GLN A 8 29.94 -17.61 1.80
CA GLN A 8 30.44 -16.62 2.76
C GLN A 8 29.89 -15.22 2.46
N LYS A 9 29.86 -14.80 1.20
CA LYS A 9 29.23 -13.53 0.80
C LYS A 9 27.72 -13.51 1.07
N GLN A 10 27.03 -14.63 0.84
CA GLN A 10 25.61 -14.77 1.14
C GLN A 10 25.32 -14.72 2.65
N GLY A 11 26.17 -15.35 3.48
CA GLY A 11 26.09 -15.27 4.93
C GLY A 11 26.34 -13.86 5.46
N LEU A 12 27.34 -13.16 4.93
CA LEU A 12 27.63 -11.75 5.26
C LEU A 12 26.46 -10.83 4.89
N GLY A 13 25.79 -11.06 3.76
CA GLY A 13 24.61 -10.30 3.35
C GLY A 13 23.40 -10.49 4.28
N GLN A 14 23.19 -11.70 4.80
CA GLN A 14 22.14 -11.98 5.80
C GLN A 14 22.46 -11.35 7.16
N LEU A 15 23.74 -11.40 7.55
CA LEU A 15 24.23 -10.74 8.77
C LEU A 15 24.06 -9.22 8.69
N ASN A 16 24.41 -8.59 7.57
CA ASN A 16 24.18 -7.15 7.36
C ASN A 16 22.70 -6.78 7.45
N GLY A 17 21.80 -7.65 6.97
CA GLY A 17 20.36 -7.48 7.14
C GLY A 17 19.95 -7.49 8.62
N ALA A 18 20.38 -8.49 9.38
CA ALA A 18 20.12 -8.56 10.82
C ALA A 18 20.73 -7.38 11.59
N LEU A 19 21.94 -6.94 11.22
CA LEU A 19 22.61 -5.78 11.80
C LEU A 19 21.84 -4.49 11.55
N SER A 20 21.32 -4.27 10.33
CA SER A 20 20.50 -3.08 10.04
C SER A 20 19.27 -2.99 10.93
N LEU A 21 18.60 -4.12 11.17
CA LEU A 21 17.43 -4.21 12.03
C LEU A 21 17.79 -3.94 13.49
N ALA A 22 18.90 -4.52 13.95
CA ALA A 22 19.41 -4.31 15.30
C ALA A 22 19.78 -2.84 15.55
N ILE A 23 20.41 -2.17 14.57
CA ILE A 23 20.75 -0.74 14.64
C ILE A 23 19.47 0.10 14.73
N LEU A 24 18.44 -0.24 13.95
CA LEU A 24 17.15 0.46 13.98
C LEU A 24 16.46 0.32 15.34
N ILE A 25 16.42 -0.90 15.88
CA ILE A 25 15.84 -1.18 17.20
C ILE A 25 16.65 -0.46 18.29
N ALA A 26 17.98 -0.49 18.23
CA ALA A 26 18.84 0.22 19.17
C ALA A 26 18.62 1.73 19.10
N SER A 27 18.48 2.30 17.91
CA SER A 27 18.21 3.73 17.69
C SER A 27 16.88 4.16 18.31
N ILE A 28 15.82 3.35 18.15
CA ILE A 28 14.51 3.59 18.76
C ILE A 28 14.58 3.40 20.28
N ALA A 29 15.26 2.36 20.76
CA ALA A 29 15.40 2.10 22.19
C ALA A 29 16.17 3.22 22.91
N LEU A 30 17.23 3.75 22.29
CA LEU A 30 17.99 4.90 22.79
C LEU A 30 17.11 6.16 22.92
N PHE A 31 16.12 6.34 22.05
CA PHE A 31 15.17 7.44 22.14
C PHE A 31 14.21 7.29 23.34
N TYR A 32 13.80 6.07 23.69
CA TYR A 32 12.82 5.80 24.75
C TYR A 32 13.42 5.60 26.14
N LEU A 33 14.61 5.00 26.24
CA LEU A 33 15.17 4.56 27.53
C LEU A 33 15.89 5.67 28.31
N ASP A 34 15.99 6.89 27.77
CA ASP A 34 16.53 8.09 28.44
C ASP A 34 17.84 7.89 29.23
N PHE A 35 18.68 6.96 28.75
CA PHE A 35 19.91 6.50 29.39
C PHE A 35 20.89 7.62 29.77
N TRP A 36 20.86 8.74 29.04
CA TRP A 36 21.80 9.86 29.17
C TRP A 36 21.12 11.22 29.42
N GLN A 37 19.85 11.27 29.85
CA GLN A 37 19.11 12.51 30.18
C GLN A 37 19.32 13.69 29.20
N LEU A 38 19.56 13.40 27.91
CA LEU A 38 19.90 14.43 26.92
C LEU A 38 18.68 15.33 26.63
N THR A 39 18.93 16.56 26.21
CA THR A 39 17.88 17.44 25.67
C THR A 39 17.21 16.76 24.46
N THR A 40 15.89 16.95 24.29
CA THR A 40 15.07 16.31 23.26
C THR A 40 15.67 16.42 21.85
N LEU A 41 16.33 17.54 21.53
CA LEU A 41 16.97 17.78 20.24
C LEU A 41 18.08 16.76 19.94
N PHE A 42 18.95 16.46 20.92
CA PHE A 42 20.04 15.50 20.74
C PHE A 42 19.53 14.06 20.58
N LYS A 43 18.43 13.69 21.24
CA LYS A 43 17.80 12.36 21.07
C LYS A 43 17.29 12.16 19.66
N VAL A 44 16.63 13.16 19.09
CA VAL A 44 16.12 13.10 17.70
C VAL A 44 17.26 13.04 16.70
N LEU A 45 18.36 13.77 16.92
CA LEU A 45 19.54 13.70 16.04
C LEU A 45 20.17 12.31 16.02
N ILE A 46 20.33 11.66 17.18
CA ILE A 46 20.85 10.29 17.28
C ILE A 46 19.91 9.30 16.59
N LEU A 47 18.59 9.49 16.74
CA LEU A 47 17.60 8.66 16.08
C LEU A 47 17.69 8.78 14.55
N LEU A 48 17.69 10.01 14.03
CA LEU A 48 17.82 10.25 12.59
C LEU A 48 19.13 9.69 12.04
N ALA A 49 20.25 9.90 12.73
CA ALA A 49 21.53 9.34 12.34
C ALA A 49 21.50 7.80 12.33
N GLY A 50 20.93 7.18 13.36
CA GLY A 50 20.78 5.73 13.44
C GLY A 50 19.90 5.15 12.34
N VAL A 51 18.80 5.81 12.00
CA VAL A 51 17.92 5.43 10.89
C VAL A 51 18.65 5.53 9.55
N VAL A 52 19.43 6.59 9.31
CA VAL A 52 20.22 6.75 8.08
C VAL A 52 21.27 5.65 7.96
N VAL A 53 21.99 5.33 9.05
CA VAL A 53 22.97 4.25 9.08
C VAL A 53 22.30 2.89 8.84
N ALA A 54 21.16 2.63 9.49
CA ALA A 54 20.39 1.41 9.28
C ALA A 54 19.93 1.26 7.82
N ALA A 55 19.44 2.35 7.20
CA ALA A 55 19.04 2.36 5.80
C ALA A 55 20.22 2.06 4.86
N PHE A 56 21.39 2.67 5.12
CA PHE A 56 22.59 2.41 4.34
C PHE A 56 23.03 0.95 4.45
N VAL A 57 23.10 0.40 5.67
CA VAL A 57 23.47 -1.00 5.90
C VAL A 57 22.43 -1.97 5.32
N PHE A 58 21.14 -1.61 5.32
CA PHE A 58 20.08 -2.39 4.70
C PHE A 58 20.28 -2.52 3.19
N THR A 59 20.69 -1.46 2.47
CA THR A 59 20.94 -1.54 1.02
C THR A 59 22.10 -2.47 0.66
N GLN A 60 23.06 -2.65 1.57
CA GLN A 60 24.19 -3.58 1.41
C GLN A 60 23.86 -5.02 1.86
N SER A 61 22.65 -5.26 2.38
CA SER A 61 22.21 -6.59 2.79
C SER A 61 21.70 -7.41 1.60
N SER A 62 21.71 -8.75 1.73
CA SER A 62 21.18 -9.65 0.71
C SER A 62 19.70 -9.41 0.39
N GLN A 63 18.94 -8.90 1.37
CA GLN A 63 17.52 -8.59 1.21
C GLN A 63 17.33 -7.23 0.51
N GLY A 64 18.21 -6.25 0.79
CA GLY A 64 18.19 -4.93 0.15
C GLY A 64 18.46 -5.01 -1.36
N GLU A 65 19.47 -5.78 -1.77
CA GLU A 65 19.77 -5.97 -3.20
C GLU A 65 18.61 -6.64 -3.95
N ARG A 66 17.98 -7.66 -3.34
CA ARG A 66 16.79 -8.33 -3.91
C ARG A 66 15.64 -7.36 -4.09
N PHE A 67 15.39 -6.50 -3.11
CA PHE A 67 14.32 -5.50 -3.19
C PHE A 67 14.58 -4.47 -4.30
N ILE A 68 15.82 -3.98 -4.43
CA ILE A 68 16.19 -3.04 -5.49
C ILE A 68 16.08 -3.70 -6.86
N HIS A 69 16.49 -4.95 -6.99
CA HIS A 69 16.35 -5.72 -8.23
C HIS A 69 14.88 -5.90 -8.61
N PHE A 70 14.06 -6.35 -7.65
CA PHE A 70 12.62 -6.50 -7.83
C PHE A 70 11.96 -5.19 -8.27
N ALA A 71 12.27 -4.07 -7.61
CA ALA A 71 11.72 -2.76 -7.97
C ALA A 71 12.12 -2.33 -9.40
N LYS A 72 13.33 -2.69 -9.85
CA LYS A 72 13.76 -2.44 -11.24
C LYS A 72 12.98 -3.31 -12.22
N GLU A 73 12.80 -4.59 -11.93
CA GLU A 73 12.00 -5.52 -12.75
C GLU A 73 10.54 -5.08 -12.83
N THR A 74 9.92 -4.73 -11.71
CA THR A 74 8.55 -4.20 -11.67
C THR A 74 8.41 -2.96 -12.55
N ARG A 75 9.37 -2.04 -12.55
CA ARG A 75 9.33 -0.86 -13.46
C ARG A 75 9.37 -1.25 -14.93
N ILE A 76 10.12 -2.29 -15.30
CA ILE A 76 10.20 -2.80 -16.67
C ILE A 76 8.85 -3.43 -17.07
N GLU A 77 8.23 -4.19 -16.18
CA GLU A 77 6.92 -4.81 -16.43
C GLU A 77 5.78 -3.82 -16.45
N LEU A 78 5.79 -2.83 -15.56
CA LEU A 78 4.79 -1.74 -15.55
C LEU A 78 4.80 -0.95 -16.86
N ARG A 79 5.93 -0.88 -17.56
CA ARG A 79 6.02 -0.26 -18.89
C ARG A 79 5.33 -1.10 -19.98
N LYS A 80 5.19 -2.42 -19.78
CA LYS A 80 4.46 -3.31 -20.68
C LYS A 80 2.94 -3.23 -20.48
N VAL A 81 2.48 -2.59 -19.40
CA VAL A 81 1.06 -2.36 -19.17
C VAL A 81 0.58 -1.30 -20.15
N VAL A 82 -0.12 -1.77 -21.19
CA VAL A 82 -0.85 -0.90 -22.10
C VAL A 82 -2.10 -0.45 -21.36
N TRP A 83 -2.06 0.77 -20.85
CA TRP A 83 -3.24 1.37 -20.24
C TRP A 83 -4.30 1.60 -21.31
N PRO A 84 -5.56 1.24 -21.03
CA PRO A 84 -6.65 1.44 -21.98
C PRO A 84 -6.77 2.91 -22.34
N THR A 85 -7.11 3.19 -23.59
CA THR A 85 -7.29 4.58 -24.03
C THR A 85 -8.52 5.18 -23.33
N ARG A 86 -8.54 6.52 -23.19
CA ARG A 86 -9.68 7.22 -22.56
C ARG A 86 -11.00 6.90 -23.27
N GLU A 87 -10.95 6.70 -24.59
CA GLU A 87 -12.11 6.38 -25.41
C GLU A 87 -12.67 4.97 -25.11
N GLU A 88 -11.81 3.97 -24.96
CA GLU A 88 -12.21 2.60 -24.58
C GLU A 88 -12.81 2.54 -23.16
N THR A 89 -12.20 3.31 -22.24
CA THR A 89 -12.67 3.43 -20.86
C THR A 89 -14.06 4.07 -20.82
N LEU A 90 -14.23 5.18 -21.52
CA LEU A 90 -15.51 5.89 -21.58
C LEU A 90 -16.59 5.09 -22.29
N LYS A 91 -16.27 4.32 -23.33
CA LYS A 91 -17.22 3.44 -24.01
C LYS A 91 -17.75 2.36 -23.07
N THR A 92 -16.86 1.74 -22.29
CA THR A 92 -17.23 0.68 -21.35
C THR A 92 -18.02 1.23 -20.16
N THR A 93 -17.58 2.35 -19.57
CA THR A 93 -18.32 3.02 -18.49
C THR A 93 -19.66 3.58 -18.97
N GLY A 94 -19.72 4.14 -20.19
CA GLY A 94 -20.94 4.66 -20.79
C GLY A 94 -22.00 3.57 -21.01
N MET A 95 -21.59 2.37 -21.44
CA MET A 95 -22.49 1.22 -21.54
C MET A 95 -23.10 0.87 -20.17
N ILE A 96 -22.28 0.83 -19.13
CA ILE A 96 -22.75 0.56 -17.76
C ILE A 96 -23.69 1.68 -17.29
N MET A 97 -23.37 2.95 -17.57
CA MET A 97 -24.20 4.09 -17.21
C MET A 97 -25.60 4.00 -17.82
N VAL A 98 -25.70 3.60 -19.09
CA VAL A 98 -27.00 3.35 -19.75
C VAL A 98 -27.77 2.23 -19.04
N ALA A 99 -27.11 1.11 -18.72
CA ALA A 99 -27.75 0.01 -18.00
C ALA A 99 -28.26 0.45 -16.60
N VAL A 100 -27.48 1.24 -15.87
CA VAL A 100 -27.88 1.79 -14.57
C VAL A 100 -29.09 2.72 -14.70
N VAL A 101 -29.15 3.58 -15.71
CA VAL A 101 -30.29 4.47 -15.96
C VAL A 101 -31.57 3.68 -16.24
N ILE A 102 -31.48 2.61 -17.04
CA ILE A 102 -32.63 1.74 -17.32
C ILE A 102 -33.17 1.12 -16.04
N VAL A 103 -32.29 0.55 -15.21
CA VAL A 103 -32.68 -0.04 -13.92
C VAL A 103 -33.25 1.01 -12.96
N ALA A 104 -32.66 2.21 -12.91
CA ALA A 104 -33.14 3.30 -12.07
C ALA A 104 -34.56 3.75 -12.46
N ILE A 105 -34.84 3.89 -13.76
CA ILE A 105 -36.18 4.23 -14.26
C ILE A 105 -37.17 3.12 -13.94
N PHE A 106 -36.79 1.85 -14.14
CA PHE A 106 -37.64 0.71 -13.82
C PHE A 106 -38.02 0.69 -12.33
N LEU A 107 -37.04 0.82 -11.44
CA LEU A 107 -37.28 0.87 -9.99
C LEU A 107 -38.14 2.07 -9.61
N TRP A 108 -37.88 3.25 -10.17
CA TRP A 108 -38.69 4.44 -9.92
C TRP A 108 -40.17 4.25 -10.29
N ILE A 109 -40.45 3.59 -11.43
CA ILE A 109 -41.82 3.27 -11.85
C ILE A 109 -42.48 2.32 -10.85
N VAL A 110 -41.75 1.27 -10.46
CA VAL A 110 -42.23 0.28 -9.50
C VAL A 110 -42.54 0.93 -8.15
N ASP A 111 -41.65 1.78 -7.64
CA ASP A 111 -41.85 2.52 -6.39
C ASP A 111 -43.05 3.47 -6.45
N ALA A 112 -43.22 4.18 -7.57
CA ALA A 112 -44.38 5.04 -7.81
C ALA A 112 -45.68 4.24 -7.84
N PHE A 113 -45.68 3.08 -8.50
CA PHE A 113 -46.81 2.16 -8.55
C PHE A 113 -47.18 1.61 -7.18
N PHE A 114 -46.21 1.14 -6.39
CA PHE A 114 -46.44 0.69 -5.03
C PHE A 114 -46.94 1.81 -4.12
N THR A 115 -46.36 3.01 -4.23
CA THR A 115 -46.80 4.19 -3.46
C THR A 115 -48.25 4.55 -3.79
N TRP A 116 -48.62 4.56 -5.08
CA TRP A 116 -50.01 4.78 -5.50
C TRP A 116 -50.95 3.70 -4.95
N GLY A 117 -50.54 2.43 -4.98
CA GLY A 117 -51.31 1.33 -4.41
C GLY A 117 -51.54 1.49 -2.91
N VAL A 118 -50.47 1.79 -2.15
CA VAL A 118 -50.55 2.03 -0.71
C VAL A 118 -51.39 3.26 -0.40
N SER A 119 -51.21 4.38 -1.12
CA SER A 119 -52.02 5.59 -0.91
C SER A 119 -53.49 5.35 -1.22
N SER A 120 -53.81 4.55 -2.23
CA SER A 120 -55.18 4.19 -2.57
C SER A 120 -55.82 3.39 -1.44
N VAL A 121 -55.14 2.37 -0.92
CA VAL A 121 -55.61 1.59 0.25
C VAL A 121 -55.71 2.44 1.51
N SER A 122 -54.73 3.30 1.78
CA SER A 122 -54.75 4.21 2.92
C SER A 122 -55.87 5.25 2.82
N SER A 123 -56.20 5.72 1.61
CA SER A 123 -57.29 6.68 1.39
C SER A 123 -58.68 6.04 1.49
N LEU A 124 -58.77 4.71 1.40
CA LEU A 124 -60.02 3.93 1.49
C LEU A 124 -60.52 3.73 2.93
N ASN A 125 -60.00 4.47 3.91
CA ASN A 125 -60.58 4.57 5.25
C ASN A 125 -60.67 3.23 5.99
N ILE A 126 -59.51 2.63 6.28
CA ILE A 126 -59.37 1.56 7.29
C ILE A 126 -58.64 2.06 8.55
N PHE A 127 -58.33 3.35 8.67
CA PHE A 127 -58.25 4.12 9.93
C PHE A 127 -58.50 5.60 9.66
#